data_AF-A0A1E7DRN0-F1
#
_entry.id   AF-A0A1E7DRN0-F1
#
_cell.length_a   1.000
_cell.length_b   1.000
_cell.length_c   1.000
_cell.angle_alpha   90.00
_cell.angle_beta   90.00
_cell.angle_gamma   90.00
#
_symmetry.space_group_name_H-M   'P 1'
#
loop_
_entity.id
_entity.type
_entity.pdbx_description
1 polymer ?
#
loop_
_entity_poly.entity_id
_entity_poly.type
_entity_poly.pdbx_seq_one_letter_code
_entity_poly.pdbx_strand_id
1 'polypeptide(L)'
;MNFHHAIDEFLLYLQVEKNYAANTLTGYAYDLKSLEQFLLAHNRPLDVSQLQTSTIRRFIQDQVLQHKISPKTVHRRISCLHSFSNFCLHEKLIETVYIHPSTLIINAFII
;
A
#
# COMPACT_ATOMS: atom_id res chain seq x y z
N MET A 1 -3.22 -11.89 -9.85
CA MET A 1 -4.50 -11.82 -9.09
C MET A 1 -5.01 -10.39 -9.17
N ASN A 2 -6.33 -10.18 -9.31
CA ASN A 2 -6.88 -8.83 -9.37
C ASN A 2 -6.60 -8.06 -8.07
N PHE A 3 -6.30 -6.77 -8.18
CA PHE A 3 -5.93 -5.90 -7.06
C PHE A 3 -7.00 -5.83 -5.97
N HIS A 4 -8.28 -5.75 -6.34
CA HIS A 4 -9.39 -5.67 -5.39
C HIS A 4 -9.49 -6.93 -4.53
N HIS A 5 -9.41 -8.11 -5.17
CA HIS A 5 -9.48 -9.38 -4.47
C HIS A 5 -8.34 -9.56 -3.46
N ALA A 6 -7.13 -9.12 -3.82
CA ALA A 6 -5.99 -9.16 -2.90
C ALA A 6 -6.14 -8.22 -1.70
N ILE A 7 -6.82 -7.09 -1.85
CA ILE A 7 -7.14 -6.21 -0.72
C ILE A 7 -8.07 -6.94 0.26
N ASP A 8 -9.11 -7.60 -0.25
CA ASP A 8 -10.07 -8.32 0.59
C ASP A 8 -9.41 -9.46 1.35
N GLU A 9 -8.61 -10.28 0.67
CA GLU A 9 -7.85 -11.37 1.31
C GLU A 9 -6.85 -10.83 2.35
N PHE A 10 -6.15 -9.74 2.04
CA PHE A 10 -5.23 -9.11 2.99
C PHE A 10 -5.94 -8.58 4.24
N LEU A 11 -7.08 -7.92 4.09
CA LEU A 11 -7.83 -7.39 5.23
C LEU A 11 -8.40 -8.53 6.09
N LEU A 12 -8.86 -9.61 5.46
CA LEU A 12 -9.29 -10.82 6.16
C LEU A 12 -8.12 -11.48 6.92
N TYR A 13 -6.96 -11.60 6.28
CA TYR A 13 -5.72 -12.08 6.91
C TYR A 13 -5.36 -11.26 8.15
N LEU A 14 -5.38 -9.93 8.04
CA LEU A 14 -5.09 -9.05 9.18
C LEU A 14 -6.10 -9.20 10.31
N GLN A 15 -7.39 -9.35 9.97
CA GLN A 15 -8.46 -9.50 10.94
C GLN A 15 -8.37 -10.85 11.68
N VAL A 16 -8.25 -11.95 10.94
CA VAL A 16 -8.38 -13.30 11.48
C VAL A 16 -7.06 -13.80 12.05
N GLU A 17 -5.97 -13.66 11.30
CA GLU A 17 -4.68 -14.25 11.67
C GLU A 17 -3.83 -13.31 12.52
N LYS A 18 -3.88 -12.01 12.23
CA LYS A 18 -3.10 -11.01 12.98
C LYS A 18 -3.88 -10.31 14.09
N ASN A 19 -5.19 -10.53 14.17
CA ASN A 19 -6.08 -9.91 15.16
C ASN A 19 -5.95 -8.37 15.23
N TYR A 20 -5.85 -7.72 14.06
CA TYR A 20 -5.76 -6.27 13.98
C TYR A 20 -7.08 -5.62 14.40
N ALA A 21 -7.00 -4.54 15.16
CA ALA A 21 -8.18 -3.79 15.59
C ALA A 21 -8.94 -3.17 14.41
N ALA A 22 -10.26 -3.04 14.54
CA ALA A 22 -11.15 -2.53 13.49
C ALA A 22 -10.73 -1.15 12.93
N ASN A 23 -10.21 -0.27 13.78
CA ASN A 23 -9.71 1.04 13.36
C ASN A 23 -8.49 0.94 12.43
N THR A 24 -7.59 -0.01 12.70
CA THR A 24 -6.42 -0.26 11.85
C THR A 24 -6.85 -0.84 10.51
N LEU A 25 -7.79 -1.80 10.51
CA LEU A 25 -8.35 -2.38 9.29
C LEU A 25 -9.03 -1.31 8.42
N THR A 26 -9.86 -0.46 9.03
CA THR A 26 -10.52 0.66 8.34
C THR A 26 -9.50 1.61 7.73
N GLY A 27 -8.44 1.93 8.48
CA GLY A 27 -7.34 2.74 7.97
C GLY A 27 -6.66 2.09 6.75
N TYR A 28 -6.33 0.81 6.83
CA TYR A 28 -5.62 0.10 5.77
C TYR A 28 -6.50 -0.06 4.52
N ALA A 29 -7.80 -0.35 4.69
CA ALA A 29 -8.76 -0.39 3.59
C ALA A 29 -8.82 0.95 2.84
N TYR A 30 -8.88 2.07 3.57
CA TYR A 30 -8.85 3.41 2.97
C TYR A 30 -7.55 3.68 2.21
N ASP A 31 -6.41 3.29 2.78
CA ASP A 31 -5.10 3.50 2.17
C ASP A 31 -4.93 2.70 0.87
N LEU A 32 -5.37 1.44 0.86
CA LEU A 32 -5.33 0.58 -0.32
C LEU A 32 -6.32 1.03 -1.39
N LYS A 33 -7.50 1.52 -1.01
CA LYS A 33 -8.44 2.14 -1.94
C LYS A 33 -7.87 3.39 -2.59
N SER A 34 -7.13 4.19 -1.82
CA SER A 34 -6.43 5.37 -2.36
C SER A 34 -5.35 4.99 -3.36
N LEU A 35 -4.61 3.89 -3.12
CA LEU A 35 -3.65 3.36 -4.09
C LEU A 35 -4.34 2.86 -5.36
N GLU A 36 -5.45 2.13 -5.25
CA GLU A 36 -6.25 1.68 -6.40
C GLU A 36 -6.69 2.87 -7.27
N GLN A 37 -7.22 3.93 -6.66
CA GLN A 37 -7.60 5.16 -7.35
C GLN A 37 -6.42 5.81 -8.08
N PHE A 38 -5.25 5.85 -7.43
CA PHE A 38 -4.02 6.35 -8.05
C PHE A 38 -3.60 5.51 -9.26
N LEU A 39 -3.68 4.17 -9.18
CA LEU A 39 -3.39 3.27 -10.30
C LEU A 39 -4.31 3.53 -11.48
N LEU A 40 -5.62 3.63 -11.23
CA LEU A 40 -6.62 3.95 -12.25
C LEU A 40 -6.38 5.30 -12.92
N ALA A 41 -6.13 6.36 -12.12
CA ALA A 41 -5.87 7.70 -12.63
C ALA A 41 -4.63 7.78 -13.54
N HIS A 42 -3.69 6.86 -13.38
CA HIS A 42 -2.44 6.80 -14.15
C HIS A 42 -2.42 5.66 -15.18
N ASN A 43 -3.57 5.07 -15.52
CA ASN A 43 -3.72 3.95 -16.46
C ASN A 43 -2.76 2.78 -16.15
N ARG A 44 -2.58 2.47 -14.86
CA ARG A 44 -1.77 1.33 -14.41
C ARG A 44 -2.63 0.08 -14.28
N PRO A 45 -2.06 -1.13 -14.55
CA PRO A 45 -2.79 -2.37 -14.37
C PRO A 45 -3.26 -2.57 -12.93
N LEU A 46 -4.47 -3.08 -12.76
CA LEU A 46 -5.00 -3.57 -11.47
C LEU A 46 -4.72 -5.06 -11.27
N ASP A 47 -3.47 -5.45 -11.54
CA ASP A 47 -2.94 -6.77 -11.23
C ASP A 47 -1.82 -6.61 -10.21
N VAL A 48 -1.94 -7.31 -9.08
CA VAL A 48 -0.97 -7.27 -7.99
C VAL A 48 0.43 -7.67 -8.47
N SER A 49 0.52 -8.62 -9.42
CA SER A 49 1.81 -9.08 -9.96
C SER A 49 2.57 -7.99 -10.72
N GLN A 50 1.86 -6.95 -11.19
CA GLN A 50 2.41 -5.82 -11.91
C GLN A 50 2.75 -4.63 -10.99
N LEU A 51 2.50 -4.75 -9.68
CA LEU A 51 2.76 -3.68 -8.73
C LEU A 51 4.27 -3.57 -8.47
N GLN A 52 4.86 -2.44 -8.86
CA GLN A 52 6.28 -2.18 -8.70
C GLN A 52 6.57 -1.20 -7.55
N THR A 53 7.74 -1.33 -6.92
CA THR A 53 8.23 -0.39 -5.89
C THR A 53 8.25 1.07 -6.39
N SER A 54 8.57 1.27 -7.68
CA SER A 54 8.56 2.58 -8.33
C SER A 54 7.16 3.21 -8.36
N THR A 55 6.12 2.41 -8.61
CA THR A 55 4.71 2.83 -8.60
C THR A 55 4.28 3.23 -7.20
N ILE A 56 4.65 2.45 -6.18
CA ILE A 56 4.33 2.75 -4.77
C ILE A 56 5.03 4.02 -4.30
N ARG A 57 6.29 4.23 -4.68
CA ARG A 57 7.01 5.47 -4.39
C ARG A 57 6.31 6.68 -5.01
N ARG A 58 5.89 6.56 -6.28
CA ARG A 58 5.18 7.64 -6.98
C ARG A 58 3.83 7.95 -6.33
N PHE A 59 3.11 6.93 -5.88
CA PHE A 59 1.89 7.11 -5.09
C PHE A 59 2.17 7.91 -3.80
N ILE A 60 3.16 7.52 -3.00
CA ILE A 60 3.48 8.26 -1.76
C ILE A 60 3.86 9.71 -2.07
N GLN A 61 4.66 9.96 -3.10
CA GLN A 61 5.03 11.31 -3.53
C GLN A 61 3.80 12.14 -3.95
N ASP A 62 2.91 11.57 -4.73
CA ASP A 62 1.66 12.20 -5.14
C ASP A 62 0.79 12.57 -3.94
N GLN A 63 0.66 11.67 -2.97
CA GLN A 63 -0.13 11.93 -1.77
C GLN A 63 0.46 13.03 -0.88
N VAL A 64 1.79 13.17 -0.85
CA VAL A 64 2.47 14.26 -0.14
C VAL A 64 2.35 15.59 -0.89
N LEU A 65 2.70 15.61 -2.18
CA LEU A 65 2.85 16.84 -2.95
C LEU A 65 1.51 17.41 -3.42
N GLN A 66 0.60 16.55 -3.91
CA GLN A 66 -0.69 16.97 -4.46
C GLN A 66 -1.77 17.02 -3.39
N HIS A 67 -1.83 16.01 -2.53
CA HIS A 67 -2.90 15.89 -1.53
C HIS A 67 -2.53 16.47 -0.15
N LYS A 68 -1.26 16.84 0.08
CA LYS A 68 -0.77 17.49 1.30
C LYS A 68 -1.24 16.79 2.59
N ILE A 69 -1.27 15.46 2.57
CA ILE A 69 -1.72 14.67 3.71
C ILE A 69 -0.79 14.86 4.92
N SER A 70 -1.32 14.72 6.13
CA SER A 70 -0.52 14.86 7.34
C SER A 70 0.62 13.83 7.40
N PRO A 71 1.75 14.13 8.07
CA PRO A 71 2.83 13.17 8.30
C PRO A 71 2.33 11.85 8.92
N LYS A 72 1.40 11.94 9.89
CA LYS A 72 0.77 10.76 10.50
C LYS A 72 0.08 9.86 9.46
N THR A 73 -0.61 10.46 8.49
CA THR A 73 -1.25 9.73 7.38
C THR A 73 -0.20 9.10 6.46
N VAL A 74 0.88 9.80 6.14
CA VAL A 74 2.00 9.26 5.33
C VAL A 74 2.59 8.02 6.00
N HIS A 75 2.93 8.12 7.29
CA HIS A 75 3.47 7.01 8.07
C HIS A 75 2.53 5.79 8.06
N ARG A 76 1.24 6.01 8.34
CA ARG A 76 0.23 4.94 8.33
C ARG A 76 0.11 4.27 6.96
N ARG A 77 0.13 5.05 5.87
CA ARG A 77 0.13 4.51 4.49
C ARG A 77 1.37 3.69 4.18
N ILE A 78 2.55 4.17 4.55
CA ILE A 78 3.79 3.42 4.35
C ILE A 78 3.73 2.08 5.11
N SER A 79 3.27 2.09 6.37
CA SER A 79 3.08 0.86 7.15
C SER A 79 2.07 -0.10 6.49
N CYS A 80 0.94 0.43 6.01
CA CYS A 80 -0.07 -0.34 5.27
C CYS A 80 0.52 -1.00 4.03
N LEU A 81 1.20 -0.23 3.17
CA LEU A 81 1.76 -0.72 1.92
C LEU A 81 2.88 -1.74 2.16
N HIS A 82 3.72 -1.54 3.17
CA HIS A 82 4.72 -2.52 3.57
C HIS A 82 4.07 -3.84 4.03
N SER A 83 3.04 -3.76 4.88
CA SER A 83 2.32 -4.95 5.35
C SER A 83 1.63 -5.68 4.20
N PHE A 84 0.99 -4.95 3.28
CA PHE A 84 0.34 -5.51 2.10
C PHE A 84 1.35 -6.19 1.17
N SER A 85 2.51 -5.57 0.90
CA SER A 85 3.54 -6.19 0.07
C SER A 85 4.13 -7.44 0.70
N ASN A 86 4.33 -7.48 2.03
CA ASN A 86 4.78 -8.69 2.71
C ASN A 86 3.74 -9.81 2.64
N PHE A 87 2.46 -9.49 2.77
CA PHE A 87 1.37 -10.44 2.54
C PHE A 87 1.42 -10.98 1.11
N CYS A 88 1.50 -10.10 0.10
CA CYS A 88 1.54 -10.52 -1.29
C CYS A 88 2.77 -11.39 -1.63
N LEU A 89 3.91 -11.14 -0.98
CA LEU A 89 5.10 -11.97 -1.13
C LEU A 89 4.92 -13.34 -0.47
N HIS A 90 4.33 -13.38 0.73
CA HIS A 90 4.03 -14.63 1.45
C HIS A 90 3.07 -15.52 0.64
N GLU A 91 2.03 -14.93 0.06
CA GLU A 91 1.07 -15.60 -0.82
C GLU A 91 1.59 -15.87 -2.24
N LYS A 92 2.86 -15.56 -2.53
CA LYS A 92 3.51 -15.72 -3.85
C LYS A 92 2.77 -15.02 -4.99
N LEU A 93 2.07 -13.92 -4.69
CA LEU A 93 1.38 -13.07 -5.66
C LEU A 93 2.36 -12.14 -6.40
N ILE A 94 3.53 -11.93 -5.81
CA ILE A 94 4.65 -11.14 -6.36
C ILE A 94 5.97 -11.88 -6.08
N GLU A 95 6.96 -11.72 -6.95
CA GLU A 95 8.25 -12.40 -6.83
C GLU A 95 9.33 -11.55 -6.14
N THR A 96 9.29 -10.21 -6.27
CA THR A 96 10.41 -9.35 -5.82
C THR A 96 10.01 -7.90 -5.53
N VAL A 97 9.04 -7.67 -4.63
CA VAL A 97 8.74 -6.31 -4.14
C VAL A 97 9.12 -6.19 -2.67
N TYR A 98 10.39 -5.84 -2.40
CA TYR A 98 10.82 -5.43 -1.07
C TYR A 98 10.66 -3.92 -0.92
N ILE A 99 9.74 -3.50 -0.06
CA ILE A 99 9.55 -2.10 0.30
C ILE A 99 10.17 -1.88 1.67
N HIS A 100 11.44 -1.51 1.73
CA HIS A 100 12.00 -1.17 3.03
C HIS A 100 11.32 0.12 3.56
N PRO A 101 10.70 0.11 4.76
CA PRO A 101 9.97 1.27 5.29
C PRO A 101 10.83 2.55 5.36
N SER A 102 12.11 2.42 5.72
CA SER A 102 13.02 3.57 5.78
C SER A 102 13.32 4.19 4.41
N THR A 103 13.28 3.40 3.32
CA THR A 103 13.52 3.93 1.97
C THR A 103 12.35 4.78 1.48
N LEU A 104 11.13 4.52 1.95
CA LEU A 104 9.96 5.36 1.65
C LEU A 104 9.86 6.58 2.57
N ILE A 105 10.23 6.44 3.85
CA ILE A 105 10.20 7.56 4.80
C ILE A 105 11.25 8.62 4.44
N ILE A 106 12.51 8.21 4.17
CA ILE A 106 13.59 9.15 3.87
C ILE A 106 13.30 9.95 2.59
N ASN A 107 12.69 9.34 1.56
CA ASN A 107 12.39 10.02 0.30
C ASN A 107 11.07 10.83 0.31
N ALA A 108 10.18 10.59 1.28
CA ALA A 108 8.93 11.36 1.42
C ALA A 108 9.12 12.70 2.15
N PHE A 109 10.25 12.89 2.84
CA PHE A 109 10.56 14.11 3.62
C PHE A 109 11.79 14.88 3.10
N ILE A 110 12.41 14.48 1.98
CA ILE A 110 13.56 15.16 1.36
C ILE A 110 13.17 15.82 0.01
N ILE A 111 11.97 16.39 -0.09
CA ILE A 111 11.60 17.28 -1.21
C ILE A 111 10.90 18.51 -0.66
#